data_AF-A0A1C4Z229-F1
#
_entry.id   AF-A0A1C4Z229-F1
#
_cell.length_a   1.000
_cell.length_b   1.000
_cell.length_c   1.000
_cell.angle_alpha   90.00
_cell.angle_beta   90.00
_cell.angle_gamma   90.00
#
_symmetry.space_group_name_H-M   'P 1'
#
loop_
_entity.id
_entity.type
_entity.pdbx_description
1 polymer ?
#
loop_
_entity_poly.entity_id
_entity_poly.type
_entity_poly.pdbx_seq_one_letter_code
_entity_poly.pdbx_strand_id
1 'polypeptide(L)'
;MIQQQSLPSSNPATVTVFASPTSWIESDALAQCQQVAALDGMIHVAGMPDLHPGKGAPIGAAMASTVLYPFLVGSDIGCGIAVFPVRLKRAVPERLAARFPDLDRTIGADDRAWAVVEGDVPAGHLDGLGTVGRGNHFVELARVGPVLDPGHAARLGVDVEELRRTPLGSLVVCGDRQLLFEEAPTAYKRIEQVVADLVEHRLATPVANTIPLVTYKTADLGPASRTDRRGRRGGRGRS
;
A
#
# COMPACT_ATOMS: atom_id res chain seq x y z
N MET A 1 31.29 28.00 -12.42
CA MET A 1 30.38 29.06 -11.95
C MET A 1 29.02 28.79 -12.58
N ILE A 2 28.19 27.98 -11.91
CA ILE A 2 26.84 27.67 -12.40
C ILE A 2 25.95 28.81 -11.93
N GLN A 3 25.46 29.62 -12.87
CA GLN A 3 24.50 30.68 -12.56
C GLN A 3 23.21 30.02 -12.08
N GLN A 4 22.84 30.23 -10.81
CA GLN A 4 21.47 30.05 -10.35
C GLN A 4 20.62 31.09 -11.09
N GLN A 5 19.99 30.67 -12.18
CA GLN A 5 18.90 31.43 -12.77
C GLN A 5 17.74 31.38 -11.77
N SER A 6 17.39 32.53 -11.21
CA SER A 6 16.18 32.69 -10.40
C SER A 6 14.98 32.32 -11.27
N LEU A 7 14.27 31.25 -10.90
CA LEU A 7 13.01 30.90 -11.52
C LEU A 7 12.04 32.10 -11.39
N PRO A 8 11.26 32.42 -12.45
CA PRO A 8 10.28 33.49 -12.38
C PRO A 8 9.33 33.23 -11.22
N SER A 9 8.90 34.29 -10.51
CA SER A 9 7.97 34.19 -9.39
C SER A 9 6.67 33.52 -9.87
N SER A 10 6.58 32.21 -9.66
CA SER A 10 5.37 31.45 -9.88
C SER A 10 4.33 31.95 -8.88
N ASN A 11 3.04 31.94 -9.28
CA ASN A 11 1.97 32.09 -8.31
C ASN A 11 2.24 31.15 -7.11
N PRO A 12 1.94 31.60 -5.87
CA PRO A 12 2.08 30.71 -4.72
C PRO A 12 1.27 29.45 -4.98
N ALA A 13 1.87 28.28 -4.69
CA ALA A 13 1.18 27.02 -4.83
C ALA A 13 -0.11 27.04 -4.01
N THR A 14 -1.17 26.44 -4.53
CA THR A 14 -2.43 26.35 -3.82
C THR A 14 -2.51 25.07 -3.00
N VAL A 15 -3.26 25.12 -1.89
CA VAL A 15 -3.58 23.94 -1.07
C VAL A 15 -5.09 23.76 -1.06
N THR A 16 -5.55 22.55 -1.37
CA THR A 16 -6.96 22.17 -1.25
C THR A 16 -7.06 20.89 -0.43
N VAL A 17 -8.00 20.86 0.50
CA VAL A 17 -8.27 19.67 1.32
C VAL A 17 -9.68 19.19 0.98
N PHE A 18 -9.76 17.96 0.50
CA PHE A 18 -11.01 17.29 0.16
C PHE A 18 -11.48 16.55 1.41
N ALA A 19 -12.33 17.21 2.18
CA ALA A 19 -12.89 16.70 3.42
C ALA A 19 -14.29 17.31 3.64
N SER A 20 -15.09 16.72 4.51
CA SER A 20 -16.34 17.30 4.99
C SER A 20 -16.16 17.90 6.40
N PRO A 21 -17.12 18.70 6.91
CA PRO A 21 -17.05 19.25 8.27
C PRO A 21 -16.96 18.18 9.38
N THR A 22 -17.35 16.95 9.08
CA THR A 22 -17.29 15.81 9.99
C THR A 22 -15.99 15.01 9.91
N SER A 23 -15.14 15.29 8.93
CA SER A 23 -13.86 14.61 8.77
C SER A 23 -12.87 15.09 9.82
N TRP A 24 -12.19 14.14 10.45
CA TRP A 24 -11.09 14.44 11.34
C TRP A 24 -9.80 14.62 10.53
N ILE A 25 -9.29 15.85 10.48
CA ILE A 25 -8.01 16.18 9.85
C ILE A 25 -7.10 16.80 10.90
N GLU A 26 -5.94 16.20 11.13
CA GLU A 26 -4.95 16.66 12.08
C GLU A 26 -4.31 17.98 11.62
N SER A 27 -4.15 18.93 12.55
CA SER A 27 -3.52 20.23 12.28
C SER A 27 -2.10 20.12 11.74
N ASP A 28 -1.35 19.13 12.22
CA ASP A 28 0.04 18.91 11.80
C ASP A 28 0.10 18.46 10.34
N ALA A 29 -0.90 17.71 9.86
CA ALA A 29 -0.99 17.32 8.46
C ALA A 29 -1.28 18.53 7.55
N LEU A 30 -2.12 19.46 8.01
CA LEU A 30 -2.38 20.72 7.32
C LEU A 30 -1.13 21.60 7.28
N ALA A 31 -0.40 21.71 8.40
CA ALA A 31 0.86 22.43 8.46
C ALA A 31 1.89 21.83 7.48
N GLN A 32 1.98 20.50 7.42
CA GLN A 32 2.84 19.81 6.45
C GLN A 32 2.41 20.09 4.99
N CYS A 33 1.11 20.15 4.69
CA CYS A 33 0.65 20.55 3.35
C CYS A 33 1.13 21.95 2.97
N GLN A 34 1.05 22.91 3.91
CA GLN A 34 1.54 24.28 3.68
C GLN A 34 3.05 24.35 3.51
N GLN A 35 3.81 23.57 4.28
CA GLN A 35 5.26 23.45 4.14
C GLN A 35 5.64 22.90 2.76
N VAL A 36 4.94 21.86 2.30
CA VAL A 36 5.15 21.27 0.96
C VAL A 36 4.75 22.26 -0.15
N ALA A 37 3.67 23.02 0.03
CA ALA A 37 3.25 24.05 -0.92
C ALA A 37 4.29 25.18 -1.10
N ALA A 38 5.11 25.43 -0.08
CA ALA A 38 6.18 26.43 -0.11
C ALA A 38 7.46 25.95 -0.82
N LEU A 39 7.54 24.68 -1.26
CA LEU A 39 8.70 24.16 -1.99
C LEU A 39 8.80 24.76 -3.40
N ASP A 40 10.03 24.96 -3.88
CA ASP A 40 10.28 25.53 -5.21
C ASP A 40 9.61 24.72 -6.32
N GLY A 41 8.94 25.42 -7.24
CA GLY A 41 8.29 24.78 -8.39
C GLY A 41 7.05 23.94 -8.05
N MET A 42 6.60 23.93 -6.80
CA MET A 42 5.31 23.36 -6.41
C MET A 42 4.16 24.16 -7.04
N ILE A 43 3.18 23.47 -7.60
CA ILE A 43 2.02 24.07 -8.27
C ILE A 43 0.78 23.91 -7.39
N HIS A 44 0.55 22.72 -6.85
CA HIS A 44 -0.63 22.41 -6.06
C HIS A 44 -0.39 21.26 -5.09
N VAL A 45 -0.97 21.36 -3.89
CA VAL A 45 -1.06 20.27 -2.90
C VAL A 45 -2.53 19.98 -2.62
N ALA A 46 -2.94 18.75 -2.91
CA ALA A 46 -4.28 18.24 -2.68
C ALA A 46 -4.25 17.25 -1.50
N GLY A 47 -4.78 17.64 -0.34
CA GLY A 47 -4.97 16.76 0.82
C GLY A 47 -6.25 15.94 0.67
N MET A 48 -6.14 14.62 0.78
CA MET A 48 -7.25 13.67 0.67
C MET A 48 -7.97 13.52 2.02
N PRO A 49 -9.16 12.90 2.09
CA PRO A 49 -9.89 12.76 3.36
C PRO A 49 -9.14 11.93 4.42
N ASP A 50 -8.24 11.06 3.98
CA ASP A 50 -7.37 10.23 4.84
C ASP A 50 -6.08 10.95 5.28
N LEU A 51 -5.92 12.24 4.92
CA LEU A 51 -4.75 13.07 5.23
C LEU A 51 -4.33 13.02 6.69
N HIS A 52 -3.09 12.67 6.99
CA HIS A 52 -2.56 12.63 8.35
C HIS A 52 -1.04 12.94 8.38
N PRO A 53 -0.46 13.23 9.56
CA PRO A 53 0.93 13.62 9.65
C PRO A 53 1.87 12.47 9.27
N GLY A 54 2.80 12.73 8.37
CA GLY A 54 3.89 11.79 8.04
C GLY A 54 5.25 12.24 8.59
N LYS A 55 6.29 11.51 8.23
CA LYS A 55 7.68 11.82 8.61
C LYS A 55 8.25 12.93 7.71
N GLY A 56 7.87 14.17 7.99
CA GLY A 56 8.37 15.38 7.30
C GLY A 56 7.53 15.85 6.11
N ALA A 57 6.55 15.05 5.68
CA ALA A 57 5.57 15.39 4.64
C ALA A 57 4.24 14.72 4.99
N PRO A 58 3.09 15.24 4.52
CA PRO A 58 1.80 14.66 4.84
C PRO A 58 1.59 13.33 4.09
N ILE A 59 0.89 12.38 4.71
CA ILE A 59 0.42 11.15 4.07
C ILE A 59 -1.04 11.37 3.67
N GLY A 60 -1.49 10.82 2.54
CA GLY A 60 -2.83 11.06 2.01
C GLY A 60 -2.91 12.40 1.27
N ALA A 61 -1.91 12.71 0.44
CA ALA A 61 -1.88 13.92 -0.36
C ALA A 61 -1.32 13.64 -1.76
N ALA A 62 -1.80 14.41 -2.74
CA ALA A 62 -1.28 14.44 -4.11
C ALA A 62 -0.65 15.80 -4.39
N MET A 63 0.48 15.82 -5.08
CA MET A 63 1.24 17.03 -5.36
C MET A 63 1.50 17.17 -6.86
N ALA A 64 1.25 18.36 -7.39
CA ALA A 64 1.68 18.75 -8.73
C ALA A 64 2.89 19.67 -8.61
N SER A 65 4.02 19.32 -9.23
CA SER A 65 5.25 20.10 -9.18
C SER A 65 6.04 20.01 -10.48
N THR A 66 6.80 21.06 -10.76
CA THR A 66 7.82 21.09 -11.83
C THR A 66 9.17 20.53 -11.40
N VAL A 67 9.34 20.26 -10.10
CA VAL A 67 10.56 19.71 -9.49
C VAL A 67 10.22 18.36 -8.85
N LEU A 68 11.07 17.37 -9.08
CA LEU A 68 10.94 16.07 -8.41
C LEU A 68 11.56 16.16 -7.01
N TYR A 69 10.77 15.83 -5.99
CA TYR A 69 11.20 15.75 -4.60
C TYR A 69 11.11 14.28 -4.11
N PRO A 70 12.21 13.51 -4.14
CA PRO A 70 12.17 12.09 -3.79
C PRO A 70 11.60 11.79 -2.41
N PHE A 71 11.83 12.68 -1.42
CA PHE A 71 11.33 12.49 -0.07
C PHE A 71 9.79 12.59 0.03
N LEU A 72 9.11 13.23 -0.93
CA LEU A 72 7.65 13.32 -0.98
C LEU A 72 7.00 12.04 -1.54
N VAL A 73 7.77 11.16 -2.18
CA VAL A 73 7.26 9.86 -2.68
C VAL A 73 7.01 8.90 -1.52
N GLY A 74 7.78 9.04 -0.43
CA GLY A 74 7.79 8.11 0.69
C GLY A 74 8.93 7.10 0.61
N SER A 75 9.18 6.42 1.73
CA SER A 75 10.26 5.42 1.84
C SER A 75 9.91 4.09 1.17
N ASP A 76 8.63 3.80 0.99
CA ASP A 76 8.12 2.57 0.37
C ASP A 76 7.63 2.88 -1.05
N ILE A 77 8.59 3.12 -1.93
CA ILE A 77 8.32 3.55 -3.30
C ILE A 77 7.64 2.42 -4.07
N GLY A 78 6.46 2.73 -4.62
CA GLY A 78 5.65 1.75 -5.34
C GLY A 78 4.70 0.94 -4.45
N CYS A 79 4.64 1.23 -3.14
CA CYS A 79 3.57 0.72 -2.28
C CYS A 79 2.21 1.07 -2.90
N GLY A 80 1.33 0.08 -2.97
CA GLY A 80 0.05 0.21 -3.64
C GLY A 80 -0.74 -1.08 -3.55
N ILE A 81 -1.92 -1.06 -4.19
CA ILE A 81 -2.86 -2.18 -4.16
C ILE A 81 -3.04 -2.71 -5.59
N ALA A 82 -2.94 -4.02 -5.74
CA ALA A 82 -3.36 -4.74 -6.94
C ALA A 82 -4.49 -5.70 -6.59
N VAL A 83 -5.54 -5.71 -7.42
CA VAL A 83 -6.72 -6.56 -7.22
C VAL A 83 -6.84 -7.51 -8.40
N PHE A 84 -6.94 -8.80 -8.12
CA PHE A 84 -7.05 -9.86 -9.13
C PHE A 84 -8.35 -10.64 -8.95
N PRO A 85 -9.22 -10.72 -9.97
CA PRO A 85 -10.41 -11.55 -9.89
C PRO A 85 -10.01 -13.02 -9.94
N VAL A 86 -10.45 -13.79 -8.93
CA VAL A 86 -10.20 -15.23 -8.84
C VAL A 86 -11.50 -15.99 -8.61
N ARG A 87 -11.64 -17.16 -9.25
CA ARG A 87 -12.83 -18.01 -9.12
C ARG A 87 -12.48 -19.25 -8.30
N LEU A 88 -13.20 -19.47 -7.20
CA LEU A 88 -13.03 -20.63 -6.33
C LEU A 88 -14.33 -21.44 -6.28
N LYS A 89 -14.25 -22.75 -6.54
CA LYS A 89 -15.41 -23.65 -6.41
C LYS A 89 -15.94 -23.73 -4.98
N ARG A 90 -15.04 -23.66 -3.98
CA ARG A 90 -15.38 -23.64 -2.56
C ARG A 90 -14.31 -22.85 -1.81
N ALA A 91 -14.73 -21.84 -1.06
CA ALA A 91 -13.89 -21.07 -0.16
C ALA A 91 -14.13 -21.53 1.29
N VAL A 92 -13.21 -22.30 1.85
CA VAL A 92 -13.20 -22.68 3.27
C VAL A 92 -12.07 -21.91 3.94
N PRO A 93 -12.35 -20.90 4.79
CA PRO A 93 -11.34 -20.00 5.34
C PRO A 93 -10.16 -20.72 5.98
N GLU A 94 -10.40 -21.77 6.77
CA GLU A 94 -9.35 -22.51 7.48
C GLU A 94 -8.41 -23.23 6.51
N ARG A 95 -8.93 -23.74 5.39
CA ARG A 95 -8.12 -24.40 4.36
C ARG A 95 -7.35 -23.40 3.51
N LEU A 96 -7.93 -22.22 3.29
CA LEU A 96 -7.25 -21.14 2.58
C LEU A 96 -6.11 -20.62 3.45
N ALA A 97 -6.38 -20.26 4.71
CA ALA A 97 -5.41 -19.81 5.70
C ALA A 97 -4.14 -20.69 5.76
N ALA A 98 -4.28 -22.01 5.69
CA ALA A 98 -3.15 -22.94 5.73
C ALA A 98 -2.38 -23.07 4.39
N ARG A 99 -2.88 -22.49 3.30
CA ARG A 99 -2.39 -22.75 1.93
C ARG A 99 -1.14 -21.96 1.56
N PHE A 100 -0.96 -20.78 2.13
CA PHE A 100 0.14 -19.87 1.80
C PHE A 100 0.93 -19.46 3.05
N PRO A 101 1.60 -20.42 3.73
CA PRO A 101 2.32 -20.16 4.96
C PRO A 101 3.66 -19.43 4.76
N ASP A 102 4.08 -19.22 3.51
CA ASP A 102 5.43 -18.84 3.12
C ASP A 102 5.49 -17.63 2.18
N LEU A 103 4.44 -16.81 2.14
CA LEU A 103 4.36 -15.60 1.30
C LEU A 103 5.46 -14.55 1.57
N ASP A 104 6.17 -14.64 2.70
CA ASP A 104 7.33 -13.80 3.01
C ASP A 104 8.69 -14.48 2.86
N ARG A 105 8.71 -15.65 2.24
CA ARG A 105 9.97 -16.31 1.91
C ARG A 105 10.38 -15.91 0.50
N THR A 106 11.63 -15.50 0.35
CA THR A 106 12.21 -15.22 -0.96
C THR A 106 12.06 -16.44 -1.86
N ILE A 107 11.55 -16.20 -3.07
CA ILE A 107 11.38 -17.23 -4.09
C ILE A 107 12.74 -17.71 -4.62
N GLY A 108 12.81 -18.97 -5.05
CA GLY A 108 14.02 -19.55 -5.62
C GLY A 108 14.37 -18.94 -6.99
N ALA A 109 15.63 -19.05 -7.42
CA ALA A 109 16.08 -18.52 -8.72
C ALA A 109 15.35 -19.16 -9.92
N ASP A 110 14.91 -20.42 -9.78
CA ASP A 110 14.18 -21.16 -10.82
C ASP A 110 12.65 -21.02 -10.69
N ASP A 111 12.15 -20.12 -9.83
CA ASP A 111 10.72 -19.94 -9.64
C ASP A 111 10.07 -19.36 -10.90
N ARG A 112 8.88 -19.88 -11.24
CA ARG A 112 8.09 -19.40 -12.40
C ARG A 112 7.70 -17.93 -12.28
N ALA A 113 7.67 -17.37 -11.06
CA ALA A 113 7.38 -15.96 -10.83
C ALA A 113 8.40 -15.03 -11.51
N TRP A 114 9.62 -15.50 -11.78
CA TRP A 114 10.60 -14.71 -12.55
C TRP A 114 10.21 -14.53 -14.01
N ALA A 115 9.30 -15.36 -14.56
CA ALA A 115 8.85 -15.24 -15.94
C ALA A 115 8.05 -13.97 -16.22
N VAL A 116 7.54 -13.28 -15.19
CA VAL A 116 6.79 -12.02 -15.34
C VAL A 116 7.63 -10.76 -15.08
N VAL A 117 8.89 -10.93 -14.67
CA VAL A 117 9.80 -9.80 -14.49
C VAL A 117 10.41 -9.44 -15.84
N GLU A 118 9.98 -8.32 -16.40
CA GLU A 118 10.52 -7.79 -17.65
C GLU A 118 11.68 -6.82 -17.37
N GLY A 119 12.86 -7.11 -17.94
CA GLY A 119 14.04 -6.26 -17.83
C GLY A 119 14.87 -6.45 -16.57
N ASP A 120 15.93 -5.64 -16.44
CA ASP A 120 16.84 -5.70 -15.31
C ASP A 120 16.27 -4.98 -14.09
N VAL A 121 16.38 -5.60 -12.91
CA VAL A 121 16.02 -4.96 -11.64
C VAL A 121 17.02 -3.83 -11.34
N PRO A 122 16.55 -2.57 -11.18
CA PRO A 122 17.43 -1.44 -10.93
C PRO A 122 18.33 -1.68 -9.71
N ALA A 123 19.62 -1.36 -9.87
CA ALA A 123 20.66 -1.57 -8.85
C ALA A 123 20.82 -3.03 -8.35
N GLY A 124 20.22 -4.02 -9.01
CA GLY A 124 20.37 -5.44 -8.69
C GLY A 124 19.82 -5.84 -7.31
N HIS A 125 18.92 -5.05 -6.72
CA HIS A 125 18.33 -5.33 -5.41
C HIS A 125 17.20 -6.36 -5.57
N LEU A 126 17.54 -7.65 -5.45
CA LEU A 126 16.58 -8.76 -5.57
C LEU A 126 15.99 -9.19 -4.22
N ASP A 127 16.52 -8.66 -3.11
CA ASP A 127 16.08 -9.00 -1.76
C ASP A 127 14.62 -8.60 -1.55
N GLY A 128 13.78 -9.55 -1.16
CA GLY A 128 12.35 -9.33 -0.92
C GLY A 128 11.47 -9.36 -2.17
N LEU A 129 12.03 -9.51 -3.38
CA LEU A 129 11.20 -9.71 -4.57
C LEU A 129 10.38 -11.00 -4.46
N GLY A 130 9.10 -10.90 -4.83
CA GLY A 130 8.14 -12.00 -4.71
C GLY A 130 7.66 -12.27 -3.28
N THR A 131 7.92 -11.37 -2.33
CA THR A 131 7.43 -11.44 -0.95
C THR A 131 6.36 -10.39 -0.66
N VAL A 132 5.55 -10.59 0.38
CA VAL A 132 4.54 -9.59 0.81
C VAL A 132 5.21 -8.43 1.53
N GLY A 133 6.20 -8.70 2.36
CA GLY A 133 6.90 -7.70 3.13
C GLY A 133 6.22 -7.40 4.45
N ARG A 134 6.65 -6.33 5.11
CA ARG A 134 6.28 -6.00 6.50
C ARG A 134 5.40 -4.74 6.57
N GLY A 135 5.01 -4.35 7.80
CA GLY A 135 4.22 -3.15 8.04
C GLY A 135 2.77 -3.36 7.60
N ASN A 136 2.24 -2.47 6.78
CA ASN A 136 0.84 -2.52 6.32
C ASN A 136 0.64 -3.37 5.06
N HIS A 137 1.60 -4.24 4.72
CA HIS A 137 1.53 -5.10 3.55
C HIS A 137 0.80 -6.41 3.89
N PHE A 138 -0.14 -6.78 3.04
CA PHE A 138 -0.90 -8.02 3.18
C PHE A 138 -1.39 -8.52 1.83
N VAL A 139 -1.75 -9.80 1.79
CA VAL A 139 -2.55 -10.39 0.71
C VAL A 139 -3.89 -10.76 1.30
N GLU A 140 -4.99 -10.30 0.69
CA GLU A 140 -6.33 -10.64 1.15
C GLU A 140 -7.11 -11.39 0.08
N LEU A 141 -7.66 -12.54 0.47
CA LEU A 141 -8.75 -13.15 -0.27
C LEU A 141 -10.05 -12.63 0.32
N ALA A 142 -10.75 -11.82 -0.46
CA ALA A 142 -12.06 -11.31 -0.11
C ALA A 142 -13.14 -11.83 -1.06
N ARG A 143 -14.35 -11.97 -0.54
CA ARG A 143 -15.55 -12.18 -1.35
C ARG A 143 -16.07 -10.82 -1.82
N VAL A 144 -16.44 -10.71 -3.09
CA VAL A 144 -17.19 -9.55 -3.57
C VAL A 144 -18.60 -9.58 -2.97
N GLY A 145 -18.94 -8.55 -2.22
CA GLY A 145 -20.25 -8.28 -1.67
C GLY A 145 -21.15 -7.55 -2.67
N PRO A 146 -22.10 -6.71 -2.21
CA PRO A 146 -22.96 -5.95 -3.11
C PRO A 146 -22.17 -5.12 -4.12
N VAL A 147 -22.54 -5.21 -5.39
CA VAL A 147 -22.07 -4.30 -6.45
C VAL A 147 -22.92 -3.04 -6.42
N LEU A 148 -22.23 -1.90 -6.32
CA LEU A 148 -22.80 -0.57 -6.21
C LEU A 148 -22.85 0.14 -7.58
N ASP A 149 -21.90 -0.18 -8.46
CA ASP A 149 -21.85 0.32 -9.84
C ASP A 149 -21.54 -0.84 -10.81
N PRO A 150 -22.56 -1.41 -11.48
CA PRO A 150 -22.38 -2.52 -12.42
C PRO A 150 -21.48 -2.20 -13.62
N GLY A 151 -21.51 -0.96 -14.12
CA GLY A 151 -20.72 -0.56 -15.29
C GLY A 151 -19.23 -0.52 -14.98
N HIS A 152 -18.88 0.03 -13.82
CA HIS A 152 -17.51 0.01 -13.31
C HIS A 152 -17.07 -1.39 -12.85
N ALA A 153 -17.97 -2.18 -12.26
CA ALA A 153 -17.68 -3.55 -11.80
C ALA A 153 -17.32 -4.49 -12.95
N ALA A 154 -18.01 -4.37 -14.09
CA ALA A 154 -17.72 -5.17 -15.28
C ALA A 154 -16.28 -4.94 -15.80
N ARG A 155 -15.76 -3.72 -15.71
CA ARG A 155 -14.36 -3.39 -16.08
C ARG A 155 -13.33 -4.07 -15.17
N LEU A 156 -13.71 -4.43 -13.95
CA LEU A 156 -12.88 -5.15 -12.99
C LEU A 156 -13.04 -6.68 -13.08
N GLY A 157 -13.80 -7.17 -14.06
CA GLY A 157 -14.04 -8.60 -14.25
C GLY A 157 -15.00 -9.23 -13.23
N VAL A 158 -15.82 -8.42 -12.56
CA VAL A 158 -16.82 -8.86 -11.57
C VAL A 158 -18.16 -9.08 -12.27
N ASP A 159 -18.65 -10.32 -12.29
CA ASP A 159 -19.98 -10.68 -12.83
C ASP A 159 -21.07 -10.52 -11.76
N VAL A 160 -22.09 -9.72 -12.07
CA VAL A 160 -23.18 -9.34 -11.15
C VAL A 160 -24.09 -10.54 -10.82
N GLU A 161 -24.19 -11.54 -11.70
CA GLU A 161 -25.03 -12.72 -11.46
C GLU A 161 -24.48 -13.65 -10.36
N GLU A 162 -23.20 -13.49 -9.97
CA GLU A 162 -22.51 -14.36 -9.02
C GLU A 162 -22.66 -13.94 -7.54
N LEU A 163 -23.29 -12.78 -7.26
CA LEU A 163 -23.26 -12.11 -5.95
C LEU A 163 -24.35 -12.55 -4.96
N ARG A 164 -25.11 -13.61 -5.26
CA ARG A 164 -26.40 -13.88 -4.59
C ARG A 164 -26.36 -14.61 -3.22
N ARG A 165 -25.22 -14.74 -2.48
CA ARG A 165 -25.23 -15.45 -1.17
C ARG A 165 -24.26 -14.99 -0.04
N THR A 166 -24.88 -14.41 1.01
CA THR A 166 -24.87 -14.76 2.47
C THR A 166 -23.64 -14.47 3.40
N PRO A 167 -23.68 -14.79 4.74
CA PRO A 167 -23.30 -13.87 5.84
C PRO A 167 -22.04 -14.37 6.61
N LEU A 168 -20.93 -13.64 6.57
CA LEU A 168 -19.62 -14.28 6.79
C LEU A 168 -18.93 -13.96 8.12
N GLY A 169 -18.44 -15.03 8.75
CA GLY A 169 -17.32 -15.01 9.70
C GLY A 169 -15.99 -15.01 8.95
N SER A 170 -15.15 -14.04 9.28
CA SER A 170 -13.81 -13.80 8.77
C SER A 170 -12.75 -14.50 9.62
N LEU A 171 -11.56 -14.74 9.05
CA LEU A 171 -10.39 -15.27 9.76
C LEU A 171 -9.14 -14.48 9.37
N VAL A 172 -8.41 -13.94 10.36
CA VAL A 172 -7.14 -13.25 10.15
C VAL A 172 -5.99 -14.16 10.58
N VAL A 173 -4.98 -14.33 9.74
CA VAL A 173 -3.76 -15.08 10.04
C VAL A 173 -2.59 -14.11 10.11
N CYS A 174 -2.12 -13.84 11.33
CA CYS A 174 -0.96 -12.99 11.57
C CYS A 174 0.04 -13.73 12.46
N GLY A 175 1.30 -13.76 12.04
CA GLY A 175 2.41 -14.37 12.79
C GLY A 175 2.88 -13.56 14.00
N ASP A 176 2.45 -12.30 14.12
CA ASP A 176 2.87 -11.36 15.17
C ASP A 176 1.66 -10.73 15.86
N ARG A 177 1.62 -10.82 17.19
CA ARG A 177 0.53 -10.26 18.01
C ARG A 177 0.53 -8.74 18.03
N GLN A 178 1.65 -8.07 17.75
CA GLN A 178 1.74 -6.61 17.70
C GLN A 178 1.15 -6.06 16.40
N LEU A 179 1.37 -6.74 15.27
CA LEU A 179 0.80 -6.37 13.97
C LEU A 179 -0.74 -6.52 13.89
N LEU A 180 -1.34 -7.32 14.78
CA LEU A 180 -2.81 -7.43 14.90
C LEU A 180 -3.45 -6.15 15.46
N PHE A 181 -2.74 -5.39 16.29
CA PHE A 181 -3.26 -4.13 16.85
C PHE A 181 -3.22 -2.99 15.84
N GLU A 182 -2.27 -3.02 14.90
CA GLU A 182 -2.19 -2.08 13.78
C GLU A 182 -3.33 -2.28 12.77
N GLU A 183 -3.91 -3.48 12.71
CA GLU A 183 -5.10 -3.80 11.89
C GLU A 183 -6.43 -3.51 12.61
N ALA A 184 -6.39 -3.02 13.85
CA ALA A 184 -7.62 -2.70 14.57
C ALA A 184 -8.36 -1.54 13.86
N PRO A 185 -9.69 -1.63 13.64
CA PRO A 185 -10.45 -0.58 12.94
C PRO A 185 -10.31 0.82 13.55
N THR A 186 -9.98 0.91 14.84
CA THR A 186 -9.76 2.17 15.56
C THR A 186 -8.41 2.83 15.29
N ALA A 187 -7.45 2.10 14.69
CA ALA A 187 -6.16 2.66 14.29
C ALA A 187 -6.25 3.48 12.99
N TYR A 188 -7.36 3.34 12.26
CA TYR A 188 -7.59 4.01 10.98
C TYR A 188 -8.70 5.05 11.07
N LYS A 189 -8.67 6.00 10.13
CA LYS A 189 -9.82 6.86 9.86
C LYS A 189 -11.02 6.00 9.47
N ARG A 190 -12.21 6.47 9.85
CA ARG A 190 -13.47 5.80 9.48
C ARG A 190 -13.62 5.73 7.96
N ILE A 191 -13.44 4.54 7.40
CA ILE A 191 -13.41 4.33 5.95
C ILE A 191 -14.71 4.78 5.28
N GLU A 192 -15.86 4.63 5.94
CA GLU A 192 -17.14 5.05 5.41
C GLU A 192 -17.18 6.57 5.21
N GLN A 193 -16.57 7.33 6.13
CA GLN A 193 -16.47 8.78 6.01
C GLN A 193 -15.49 9.17 4.90
N VAL A 194 -14.33 8.52 4.84
CA VAL A 194 -13.32 8.77 3.79
C VAL A 194 -13.92 8.54 2.40
N VAL A 195 -14.62 7.40 2.20
CA VAL A 195 -15.28 7.10 0.93
C VAL A 195 -16.39 8.11 0.63
N ALA A 196 -17.20 8.48 1.62
CA ALA A 196 -18.26 9.48 1.42
C ALA A 196 -17.69 10.84 0.96
N ASP A 197 -16.62 11.31 1.60
CA ASP A 197 -15.95 12.56 1.23
C ASP A 197 -15.37 12.47 -0.19
N LEU A 198 -14.72 11.36 -0.56
CA LEU A 198 -14.21 11.15 -1.91
C LEU A 198 -15.32 11.21 -2.96
N VAL A 199 -16.50 10.64 -2.68
CA VAL A 199 -17.65 10.66 -3.59
C VAL A 199 -18.25 12.05 -3.70
N GLU A 200 -18.43 12.75 -2.58
CA GLU A 200 -18.97 14.11 -2.54
C GLU A 200 -18.11 15.07 -3.39
N HIS A 201 -16.79 14.93 -3.29
CA HIS A 201 -15.83 15.69 -4.08
C HIS A 201 -15.58 15.13 -5.49
N ARG A 202 -16.30 14.08 -5.90
CA ARG A 202 -16.21 13.41 -7.21
C ARG A 202 -14.80 12.88 -7.54
N LEU A 203 -14.07 12.47 -6.51
CA LEU A 203 -12.74 11.87 -6.62
C LEU A 203 -12.78 10.34 -6.73
N ALA A 204 -13.87 9.71 -6.30
CA ALA A 204 -14.05 8.26 -6.40
C ALA A 204 -15.50 7.87 -6.74
N THR A 205 -15.66 6.66 -7.27
CA THR A 205 -16.97 6.00 -7.48
C THR A 205 -16.92 4.65 -6.78
N PRO A 206 -17.78 4.38 -5.77
CA PRO A 206 -17.81 3.08 -5.10
C PRO A 206 -18.30 2.02 -6.09
N VAL A 207 -17.52 0.96 -6.28
CA VAL A 207 -17.87 -0.07 -7.27
C VAL A 207 -18.49 -1.30 -6.62
N ALA A 208 -17.90 -1.78 -5.54
CA ALA A 208 -18.36 -2.94 -4.80
C ALA A 208 -17.79 -2.93 -3.38
N ASN A 209 -18.50 -3.59 -2.46
CA ASN A 209 -17.94 -3.91 -1.14
C ASN A 209 -17.21 -5.25 -1.20
N THR A 210 -16.13 -5.39 -0.45
CA THR A 210 -15.45 -6.68 -0.24
C THR A 210 -15.67 -7.15 1.19
N ILE A 211 -15.83 -8.46 1.35
CA ILE A 211 -15.94 -9.13 2.64
C ILE A 211 -14.71 -10.01 2.80
N PRO A 212 -13.77 -9.64 3.69
CA PRO A 212 -12.55 -10.43 3.93
C PRO A 212 -12.88 -11.88 4.30
N LEU A 213 -12.24 -12.84 3.64
CA LEU A 213 -12.31 -14.26 4.00
C LEU A 213 -11.05 -14.66 4.78
N VAL A 214 -9.89 -14.34 4.21
CA VAL A 214 -8.58 -14.59 4.82
C VAL A 214 -7.64 -13.45 4.45
N THR A 215 -7.01 -12.86 5.46
CA THR A 215 -5.93 -11.88 5.30
C THR A 215 -4.63 -12.53 5.74
N TYR A 216 -3.67 -12.63 4.81
CA TYR A 216 -2.30 -13.05 5.07
C TYR A 216 -1.48 -11.79 5.34
N LYS A 217 -1.11 -11.61 6.59
CA LYS A 217 -0.14 -10.60 7.02
C LYS A 217 1.01 -11.35 7.65
N THR A 218 2.24 -11.10 7.21
CA THR A 218 3.35 -11.90 7.66
C THR A 218 4.60 -11.05 8.00
N ALA A 219 5.26 -11.51 9.08
CA ALA A 219 6.54 -11.14 9.70
C ALA A 219 6.47 -11.79 11.11
N ASP A 220 7.41 -12.58 11.63
CA ASP A 220 8.87 -12.42 11.72
C ASP A 220 9.59 -13.76 11.47
N LEU A 221 10.54 -13.82 10.53
CA LEU A 221 11.56 -14.87 10.56
C LEU A 221 12.43 -14.56 11.77
N GLY A 222 12.21 -15.28 12.88
CA GLY A 222 13.08 -15.23 14.06
C GLY A 222 14.57 -15.29 13.67
N PRO A 223 15.49 -14.86 14.55
CA PRO A 223 16.84 -14.45 14.18
C PRO A 223 17.48 -15.41 13.18
N ALA A 224 17.78 -14.90 11.98
CA ALA A 224 18.48 -15.63 10.95
C ALA A 224 19.62 -16.43 11.59
N SER A 225 19.58 -17.75 11.43
CA SER A 225 20.63 -18.61 11.99
C SER A 225 21.97 -18.05 11.54
N ARG A 226 22.85 -17.74 12.50
CA ARG A 226 24.22 -17.24 12.27
C ARG A 226 25.12 -18.35 11.70
N THR A 227 24.64 -19.09 10.72
CA THR A 227 25.31 -20.21 10.09
C THR A 227 25.55 -19.92 8.62
N ASP A 228 26.24 -18.81 8.30
CA ASP A 228 27.06 -18.78 7.08
C ASP A 228 28.26 -17.80 7.07
N ARG A 229 28.63 -17.20 8.21
CA ARG A 229 29.84 -16.34 8.29
C ARG A 229 31.12 -17.08 8.71
N ARG A 230 31.14 -18.42 8.73
CA ARG A 230 32.33 -19.23 9.09
C ARG A 230 33.02 -19.95 7.93
N GLY A 231 32.63 -19.71 6.67
CA GLY A 231 33.29 -20.31 5.50
C GLY A 231 34.48 -19.53 4.91
N ARG A 232 34.70 -18.25 5.28
CA ARG A 232 35.71 -17.38 4.65
C ARG A 232 36.76 -16.83 5.62
N ARG A 233 37.35 -17.67 6.48
CA ARG A 233 38.64 -17.37 7.15
C ARG A 233 39.40 -18.67 7.42
N GLY A 234 40.04 -19.21 6.40
CA GLY A 234 40.89 -20.40 6.51
C GLY A 234 41.84 -20.50 5.34
N GLY A 235 42.69 -19.50 5.15
CA GLY A 235 43.66 -19.49 4.06
C GLY A 235 44.69 -18.40 4.22
N ARG A 236 45.56 -18.51 5.23
CA ARG A 236 46.90 -17.89 5.23
C ARG A 236 47.89 -18.73 6.01
N GLY A 237 48.86 -19.28 5.26
CA GLY A 237 50.28 -19.29 5.60
C GLY A 237 50.76 -20.31 6.62
N ARG A 238 51.46 -21.34 6.12
CA ARG A 238 52.75 -21.72 6.69
C ARG A 238 53.74 -21.96 5.55
N SER A 239 54.94 -21.44 5.80
CA SER A 239 56.20 -21.54 5.09
C SER A 239 56.60 -22.98 4.80
#